data_AF-A0A093X3H6-F1
#
_entry.id   AF-A0A093X3H6-F1
#
_cell.length_a   1.000
_cell.length_b   1.000
_cell.length_c   1.000
_cell.angle_alpha   90.00
_cell.angle_beta   90.00
_cell.angle_gamma   90.00
#
_symmetry.space_group_name_H-M   'P 1'
#
loop_
_entity.id
_entity.type
_entity.pdbx_description
1 polymer ?
#
loop_
_entity_poly.entity_id
_entity_poly.type
_entity_poly.pdbx_seq_one_letter_code
_entity_poly.pdbx_strand_id
1 'polypeptide(L)'
;MTWTILRPVGFMDNLTPNFRGNSFAAIWATFGEKRLQLVSARDIGHFGAVALLEPEEYEGRAVGLAGDELNSKEAKRIFRETMGYEMPQTWAFVAILIEFAIPEMGQMFRWLRKAGYSVDIKGLRKEYPELQDFRAWLQESSLYERKLDM
;
A
#
# COMPACT_ATOMS: atom_id res chain seq x y z
N MET A 1 23.94 2.03 21.06
CA MET A 1 23.21 1.01 20.30
C MET A 1 22.59 1.76 19.14
N THR A 2 23.10 1.57 17.93
CA THR A 2 22.64 2.24 16.72
C THR A 2 21.40 1.52 16.20
N TRP A 3 20.36 2.26 15.85
CA TRP A 3 19.08 1.70 15.42
C TRP A 3 18.45 2.56 14.32
N THR A 4 17.64 1.91 13.50
CA THR A 4 16.76 2.55 12.51
C THR A 4 15.41 1.84 12.57
N ILE A 5 14.31 2.61 12.59
CA ILE A 5 12.95 2.06 12.60
C ILE A 5 12.27 2.42 11.29
N LEU A 6 11.88 1.42 10.50
CA LEU A 6 11.02 1.60 9.34
C LEU A 6 9.56 1.39 9.72
N ARG A 7 8.70 2.36 9.41
CA ARG A 7 7.27 2.37 9.75
C ARG A 7 6.44 2.41 8.46
N PRO A 8 6.28 1.26 7.78
CA PRO A 8 5.50 1.22 6.56
C PRO A 8 4.01 1.41 6.83
N VAL A 9 3.34 2.01 5.84
CA VAL A 9 1.87 2.16 5.81
C VAL A 9 1.19 0.88 5.29
N GLY A 10 0.01 0.97 4.66
CA GLY A 10 -0.62 -0.20 4.02
C GLY A 10 0.20 -0.71 2.82
N PHE A 11 0.28 -2.02 2.62
CA PHE A 11 1.13 -2.57 1.57
C PHE A 11 0.34 -2.68 0.27
N MET A 12 0.89 -2.19 -0.84
CA MET A 12 0.33 -2.40 -2.18
C MET A 12 0.27 -3.91 -2.49
N ASP A 13 1.29 -4.66 -2.07
CA ASP A 13 1.44 -6.11 -2.25
C ASP A 13 0.38 -6.96 -1.54
N ASN A 14 -0.49 -6.36 -0.72
CA ASN A 14 -1.70 -7.05 -0.27
C ASN A 14 -2.69 -7.28 -1.43
N LEU A 15 -2.61 -6.50 -2.51
CA LEU A 15 -3.39 -6.70 -3.73
C LEU A 15 -2.71 -7.76 -4.59
N THR A 16 -3.25 -8.97 -4.55
CA THR A 16 -2.79 -10.13 -5.34
C THR A 16 -3.95 -10.71 -6.14
N PRO A 17 -3.70 -11.37 -7.29
CA PRO A 17 -4.75 -11.95 -8.15
C PRO A 17 -5.32 -13.25 -7.56
N ASN A 18 -5.69 -13.24 -6.29
CA ASN A 18 -6.28 -14.36 -5.56
C ASN A 18 -7.34 -13.86 -4.58
N PHE A 19 -7.99 -14.79 -3.86
CA PHE A 19 -9.07 -14.44 -2.93
C PHE A 19 -8.63 -13.47 -1.82
N ARG A 20 -7.38 -13.56 -1.33
CA ARG A 20 -6.86 -12.66 -0.29
C ARG A 20 -6.75 -11.23 -0.80
N GLY A 21 -6.19 -11.03 -1.99
CA GLY A 21 -6.12 -9.70 -2.60
C GLY A 21 -7.49 -9.13 -2.93
N ASN A 22 -8.40 -9.96 -3.45
CA ASN A 22 -9.78 -9.58 -3.71
C ASN A 22 -10.53 -9.18 -2.42
N SER A 23 -10.22 -9.83 -1.30
CA SER A 23 -10.75 -9.50 0.03
C SER A 23 -10.23 -8.18 0.53
N PHE A 24 -8.93 -7.91 0.37
CA PHE A 24 -8.34 -6.61 0.69
C PHE A 24 -8.98 -5.48 -0.13
N ALA A 25 -9.16 -5.68 -1.44
CA ALA A 25 -9.83 -4.72 -2.32
C ALA A 25 -11.28 -4.43 -1.86
N ALA A 26 -12.02 -5.47 -1.45
CA ALA A 26 -13.38 -5.30 -0.91
C ALA A 26 -13.41 -4.54 0.42
N ILE A 27 -12.48 -4.82 1.34
CA ILE A 27 -12.33 -4.06 2.60
C ILE A 27 -12.01 -2.60 2.31
N TRP A 28 -11.05 -2.34 1.42
CA TRP A 28 -10.66 -0.98 1.07
C TRP A 28 -11.82 -0.19 0.46
N ALA A 29 -12.68 -0.85 -0.33
CA ALA A 29 -13.88 -0.21 -0.86
C ALA A 29 -14.85 0.27 0.24
N THR A 30 -14.87 -0.37 1.42
CA THR A 30 -15.70 0.06 2.57
C THR A 30 -15.24 1.39 3.19
N PHE A 31 -14.05 1.88 2.84
CA PHE A 31 -13.52 3.13 3.40
C PHE A 31 -14.05 4.37 2.67
N GLY A 32 -14.81 4.18 1.58
CA GLY A 32 -15.44 5.27 0.84
C GLY A 32 -14.41 6.23 0.24
N GLU A 33 -14.55 7.52 0.54
CA GLU A 33 -13.68 8.58 0.04
C GLU A 33 -12.36 8.71 0.82
N LYS A 34 -12.19 8.00 1.95
CA LYS A 34 -10.96 8.08 2.74
C LYS A 34 -9.79 7.52 1.93
N ARG A 35 -8.79 8.37 1.72
CA ARG A 35 -7.53 7.98 1.11
C ARG A 35 -6.65 7.22 2.09
N LEU A 36 -5.98 6.19 1.58
CA LEU A 36 -5.00 5.39 2.31
C LEU A 36 -3.63 5.63 1.71
N GLN A 37 -2.64 5.83 2.57
CA GLN A 37 -1.25 5.79 2.18
C GLN A 37 -0.83 4.32 1.99
N LEU A 38 -0.16 4.07 0.87
CA LEU A 38 0.29 2.74 0.46
C LEU A 38 1.79 2.75 0.15
N VAL A 39 2.47 1.63 0.38
CA VAL A 39 3.89 1.43 0.06
C VAL A 39 4.10 0.05 -0.58
N SER A 40 5.05 -0.06 -1.50
CA SER A 40 5.46 -1.34 -2.06
C SER A 40 6.44 -2.06 -1.14
N ALA A 41 6.41 -3.39 -1.12
CA ALA A 41 7.41 -4.20 -0.42
C ALA A 41 8.82 -3.99 -0.99
N ARG A 42 8.92 -3.71 -2.30
CA ARG A 42 10.18 -3.33 -2.97
C ARG A 42 10.81 -2.11 -2.28
N ASP A 43 10.03 -1.05 -2.08
CA ASP A 43 10.54 0.20 -1.51
C ASP A 43 10.89 0.05 -0.03
N ILE A 44 10.14 -0.76 0.73
CA ILE A 44 10.54 -1.13 2.10
C ILE A 44 11.91 -1.82 2.08
N GLY A 45 12.13 -2.73 1.13
CA GLY A 45 13.42 -3.40 0.92
C GLY A 45 14.54 -2.42 0.59
N HIS A 46 14.27 -1.43 -0.26
CA HIS A 46 15.23 -0.37 -0.59
C HIS A 46 15.66 0.41 0.66
N PHE A 47 14.73 0.99 1.41
CA PHE A 47 15.06 1.73 2.63
C PHE A 47 15.70 0.85 3.71
N GLY A 48 15.34 -0.43 3.79
CA GLY A 48 16.01 -1.41 4.65
C GLY A 48 17.46 -1.63 4.27
N ALA A 49 17.75 -1.78 2.97
CA ALA A 49 19.11 -1.93 2.47
C ALA A 49 19.95 -0.67 2.69
N VAL A 50 19.41 0.51 2.35
CA VAL A 50 20.12 1.79 2.55
C VAL A 50 20.42 2.01 4.03
N ALA A 51 19.46 1.79 4.92
CA ALA A 51 19.68 1.95 6.36
C ALA A 51 20.79 1.03 6.93
N LEU A 52 21.04 -0.12 6.30
CA LEU A 52 22.11 -1.04 6.68
C LEU A 52 23.46 -0.68 6.06
N LEU A 53 23.46 -0.18 4.81
CA LEU A 53 24.67 0.19 4.08
C LEU A 53 25.19 1.58 4.49
N GLU A 54 24.31 2.47 4.94
CA GLU A 54 24.60 3.85 5.32
C GLU A 54 24.11 4.13 6.75
N PRO A 55 24.63 3.42 7.77
CA PRO A 55 24.12 3.50 9.13
C PRO A 55 24.28 4.88 9.76
N GLU A 56 25.29 5.66 9.37
CA GLU A 56 25.53 7.02 9.88
C GLU A 56 24.41 8.00 9.46
N GLU A 57 23.85 7.83 8.26
CA GLU A 57 22.75 8.67 7.77
C GLU A 57 21.39 8.28 8.39
N TYR A 58 21.28 7.04 8.88
CA TYR A 58 20.03 6.46 9.39
C TYR A 58 20.01 6.26 10.92
N GLU A 59 21.13 6.51 11.60
CA GLU A 59 21.24 6.34 13.05
C GLU A 59 20.20 7.16 13.81
N GLY A 60 19.39 6.48 14.62
CA GLY A 60 18.37 7.11 15.45
C GLY A 60 17.15 7.62 14.65
N ARG A 61 16.99 7.23 13.38
CA ARG A 61 15.85 7.64 12.55
C ARG A 61 14.68 6.67 12.64
N ALA A 62 13.48 7.22 12.77
CA ALA A 62 12.21 6.50 12.63
C ALA A 62 11.50 6.96 11.35
N VAL A 63 11.74 6.27 10.23
CA VAL A 63 11.29 6.66 8.89
C VAL A 63 9.91 6.09 8.62
N GLY A 64 8.92 6.95 8.36
CA GLY A 64 7.62 6.52 7.83
C GLY A 64 7.76 6.26 6.33
N LEU A 65 7.15 5.19 5.81
CA LEU A 65 7.29 4.81 4.40
C LEU A 65 5.93 4.74 3.71
N ALA A 66 5.74 5.57 2.68
CA ALA A 66 4.57 5.62 1.81
C ALA A 66 5.00 6.06 0.41
N GLY A 67 4.52 5.37 -0.63
CA GLY A 67 4.78 5.67 -2.03
C GLY A 67 3.62 6.37 -2.75
N ASP A 68 2.38 6.12 -2.31
CA ASP A 68 1.18 6.74 -2.87
C ASP A 68 0.10 6.97 -1.80
N GLU A 69 -0.92 7.79 -2.11
CA GLU A 69 -2.08 8.06 -1.25
C GLU A 69 -3.37 8.17 -2.08
N LEU A 70 -4.21 7.13 -2.00
CA LEU A 70 -5.38 6.97 -2.88
C LEU A 70 -6.60 6.45 -2.12
N ASN A 71 -7.79 6.79 -2.60
CA ASN A 71 -9.01 6.08 -2.22
C ASN A 71 -9.28 4.89 -3.15
N SER A 72 -10.26 4.04 -2.79
CA SER A 72 -10.56 2.83 -3.57
C SER A 72 -11.02 3.13 -5.01
N LYS A 73 -11.70 4.26 -5.25
CA LYS A 73 -12.15 4.65 -6.61
C LYS A 73 -10.97 5.05 -7.48
N GLU A 74 -10.03 5.81 -6.93
CA GLU A 74 -8.81 6.23 -7.61
C GLU A 74 -7.93 5.02 -7.96
N ALA A 75 -7.76 4.10 -7.00
CA ALA A 75 -7.03 2.86 -7.21
C ALA A 75 -7.66 1.99 -8.31
N LYS A 76 -8.99 1.80 -8.29
CA LYS A 76 -9.72 1.08 -9.36
C LYS A 76 -9.51 1.70 -10.73
N ARG A 77 -9.56 3.04 -10.81
CA ARG A 77 -9.32 3.77 -12.06
C ARG A 77 -7.90 3.55 -12.57
N ILE A 78 -6.88 3.76 -11.72
CA ILE A 78 -5.47 3.56 -12.09
C ILE A 78 -5.22 2.10 -12.49
N PHE A 79 -5.79 1.14 -11.75
CA PHE A 79 -5.70 -0.28 -12.07
C PHE A 79 -6.24 -0.55 -13.47
N ARG A 80 -7.46 -0.09 -13.78
CA ARG A 80 -8.06 -0.30 -15.11
C ARG A 80 -7.24 0.32 -16.23
N GLU A 81 -6.80 1.55 -16.04
CA GLU A 81 -5.95 2.26 -17.02
C GLU A 81 -4.60 1.57 -17.24
N THR A 82 -4.09 0.83 -16.25
CA THR A 82 -2.76 0.21 -16.30
C THR A 82 -2.82 -1.26 -16.75
N MET A 83 -3.83 -2.00 -16.31
CA MET A 83 -3.96 -3.45 -16.52
C MET A 83 -4.90 -3.81 -17.66
N GLY A 84 -5.80 -2.90 -18.07
CA GLY A 84 -6.75 -3.12 -19.16
C GLY A 84 -8.05 -3.84 -18.76
N TYR A 85 -8.30 -4.04 -17.46
CA TYR A 85 -9.53 -4.65 -16.93
C TYR A 85 -9.86 -4.12 -15.53
N GLU A 86 -11.07 -4.37 -15.05
CA GLU A 86 -11.53 -3.90 -13.73
C GLU A 86 -10.78 -4.58 -12.59
N MET A 87 -10.42 -3.81 -11.54
CA MET A 87 -9.71 -4.35 -10.38
C MET A 87 -10.56 -5.41 -9.67
N PRO A 88 -10.07 -6.66 -9.54
CA PRO A 88 -10.81 -7.72 -8.88
C PRO A 88 -11.12 -7.38 -7.41
N GLN A 89 -12.34 -7.66 -6.98
CA GLN A 89 -12.77 -7.58 -5.58
C GLN A 89 -13.76 -8.70 -5.29
N THR A 90 -13.77 -9.17 -4.05
CA THR A 90 -14.77 -10.15 -3.57
C THR A 90 -16.05 -9.42 -3.11
N TRP A 91 -17.00 -10.17 -2.55
CA TRP A 91 -18.24 -9.61 -2.04
C TRP A 91 -18.03 -8.69 -0.84
N ALA A 92 -18.80 -7.60 -0.77
CA ALA A 92 -18.72 -6.60 0.30
C ALA A 92 -18.95 -7.18 1.70
N PHE A 93 -19.74 -8.25 1.84
CA PHE A 93 -19.98 -8.88 3.15
C PHE A 93 -18.73 -9.54 3.75
N VAL A 94 -17.71 -9.87 2.93
CA VAL A 94 -16.44 -10.41 3.44
C VAL A 94 -15.74 -9.38 4.33
N ALA A 95 -15.81 -8.09 4.00
CA ALA A 95 -15.26 -7.04 4.84
C ALA A 95 -15.96 -6.96 6.20
N ILE A 96 -17.28 -7.13 6.22
CA ILE A 96 -18.10 -7.15 7.45
C ILE A 96 -17.75 -8.37 8.30
N LEU A 97 -17.62 -9.55 7.68
CA LEU A 97 -17.25 -10.79 8.38
C LEU A 97 -15.86 -10.70 8.99
N ILE A 98 -14.88 -10.14 8.29
CA ILE A 98 -13.51 -9.97 8.81
C ILE A 98 -13.48 -8.98 9.96
N GLU A 99 -14.19 -7.84 9.84
CA GLU A 99 -14.27 -6.86 10.93
C GLU A 99 -14.96 -7.42 12.18
N PHE A 100 -15.91 -8.34 12.02
CA PHE A 100 -16.58 -9.02 13.13
C PHE A 100 -15.75 -10.16 13.73
N ALA A 101 -15.12 -10.98 12.90
CA ALA A 101 -14.40 -12.18 13.33
C ALA A 101 -13.00 -11.89 13.89
N ILE A 102 -12.37 -10.76 13.50
CA ILE A 102 -11.02 -10.40 13.92
C ILE A 102 -11.04 -8.98 14.50
N PRO A 103 -11.30 -8.84 15.83
CA PRO A 103 -11.47 -7.54 16.48
C PRO A 103 -10.30 -6.57 16.31
N GLU A 104 -9.07 -7.09 16.26
CA GLU A 104 -7.83 -6.33 16.07
C GLU A 104 -7.77 -5.71 14.67
N MET A 105 -8.15 -6.47 13.64
CA MET A 105 -8.27 -5.96 12.27
C MET A 105 -9.37 -4.91 12.17
N GLY A 106 -10.50 -5.14 12.85
CA GLY A 106 -11.58 -4.14 12.95
C GLY A 106 -11.10 -2.83 13.58
N GLN A 107 -10.30 -2.89 14.66
CA GLN A 107 -9.71 -1.70 15.28
C GLN A 107 -8.76 -0.96 14.32
N MET A 108 -7.89 -1.70 13.64
CA MET A 108 -6.98 -1.14 12.63
C MET A 108 -7.75 -0.44 11.51
N PHE A 109 -8.79 -1.07 10.96
CA PHE A 109 -9.61 -0.47 9.90
C PHE A 109 -10.37 0.77 10.39
N ARG A 110 -10.90 0.77 11.61
CA ARG A 110 -11.50 1.97 12.21
C ARG A 110 -10.49 3.11 12.37
N TRP A 111 -9.27 2.81 12.79
CA TRP A 111 -8.19 3.80 12.89
C TRP A 111 -7.81 4.35 11.51
N LEU A 112 -7.68 3.50 10.50
CA LEU A 112 -7.39 3.92 9.12
C LEU A 112 -8.50 4.81 8.53
N ARG A 113 -9.77 4.48 8.80
CA ARG A 113 -10.91 5.31 8.40
C ARG A 113 -10.89 6.70 9.05
N LYS A 114 -10.45 6.81 10.32
CA LYS A 114 -10.51 8.05 11.10
C LYS A 114 -9.24 8.91 10.99
N ALA A 115 -8.09 8.37 11.39
CA ALA A 115 -6.81 9.06 11.38
C ALA A 115 -6.06 8.78 10.07
N GLY A 116 -5.75 7.52 9.80
CA GLY A 116 -4.84 7.13 8.71
C GLY A 116 -3.39 7.51 9.01
N TYR A 117 -2.52 7.25 8.04
CA TYR A 117 -1.11 7.61 8.12
C TYR A 117 -0.89 9.05 7.64
N SER A 118 0.23 9.66 8.04
CA SER A 118 0.62 11.02 7.68
C SER A 118 2.11 11.08 7.30
N VAL A 119 2.55 10.17 6.44
CA VAL A 119 3.92 10.14 5.92
C VAL A 119 4.09 11.20 4.85
N ASP A 120 5.22 11.91 4.86
CA ASP A 120 5.59 12.88 3.82
C ASP A 120 6.12 12.18 2.57
N ILE A 121 5.21 11.78 1.69
CA ILE A 121 5.53 11.12 0.41
C ILE A 121 6.39 12.02 -0.47
N LYS A 122 6.19 13.36 -0.43
CA LYS A 122 6.97 14.29 -1.25
C LYS A 122 8.42 14.37 -0.77
N GLY A 123 8.64 14.35 0.54
CA GLY A 123 9.97 14.23 1.15
C GLY A 123 10.65 12.93 0.74
N LEU A 124 9.96 11.79 0.91
CA LEU A 124 10.50 10.47 0.53
C LEU A 124 10.85 10.38 -0.95
N ARG A 125 10.02 10.93 -1.84
CA ARG A 125 10.30 10.91 -3.28
C ARG A 125 11.50 11.79 -3.69
N LYS A 126 11.86 12.78 -2.87
CA LYS A 126 13.11 13.54 -3.07
C LYS A 126 14.33 12.74 -2.64
N GLU A 127 14.21 11.97 -1.56
CA GLU A 127 15.27 11.08 -1.05
C GLU A 127 15.45 9.86 -1.99
N TYR A 128 14.35 9.32 -2.50
CA TYR A 128 14.32 8.16 -3.39
C TYR A 128 13.37 8.40 -4.58
N PRO A 129 13.89 8.91 -5.72
CA PRO A 129 13.07 9.24 -6.89
C PRO A 129 12.34 8.04 -7.53
N GLU A 130 12.87 6.83 -7.35
CA GLU A 130 12.26 5.58 -7.85
C GLU A 130 11.16 5.02 -6.95
N LEU A 131 10.78 5.74 -5.88
CA LEU A 131 9.67 5.39 -5.00
C LEU A 131 8.40 5.11 -5.82
N GLN A 132 7.87 3.89 -5.71
CA GLN A 132 6.75 3.48 -6.54
C GLN A 132 5.47 4.16 -6.07
N ASP A 133 4.84 4.91 -6.98
CA ASP A 133 3.41 5.15 -6.87
C ASP A 133 2.62 3.90 -7.26
N PHE A 134 1.30 3.92 -7.11
CA PHE A 134 0.48 2.75 -7.38
C PHE A 134 0.55 2.27 -8.84
N ARG A 135 0.75 3.18 -9.81
CA ARG A 135 0.88 2.83 -11.22
C ARG A 135 2.23 2.16 -11.48
N ALA A 136 3.32 2.72 -10.97
CA ALA A 136 4.65 2.15 -11.10
C ALA A 136 4.71 0.75 -10.47
N TRP A 137 4.14 0.59 -9.28
CA TRP A 137 4.04 -0.72 -8.63
C TRP A 137 3.25 -1.73 -9.48
N LEU A 138 2.10 -1.34 -10.05
CA LEU A 138 1.33 -2.22 -10.94
C LEU A 138 2.15 -2.71 -12.13
N GLN A 139 2.97 -1.84 -12.72
CA GLN A 139 3.75 -2.12 -13.92
C GLN A 139 5.00 -2.98 -13.65
N GLU A 140 5.64 -2.79 -12.50
CA GLU A 140 6.99 -3.29 -12.25
C GLU A 140 7.06 -4.37 -11.16
N SER A 141 6.08 -4.43 -10.25
CA SER A 141 6.22 -5.20 -9.00
C SER A 141 4.97 -5.96 -8.58
N SER A 142 3.81 -5.64 -9.14
CA SER A 142 2.58 -6.38 -8.86
C SER A 142 2.58 -7.76 -9.50
N LEU A 143 1.79 -8.68 -8.92
CA LEU A 143 1.57 -10.02 -9.47
C LEU A 143 0.46 -10.06 -10.53
N TYR A 144 -0.13 -8.92 -10.90
CA TYR A 144 -1.18 -8.87 -11.89
C TYR A 144 -0.59 -8.89 -13.30
N GLU A 145 -1.22 -9.65 -14.20
CA GLU A 145 -0.85 -9.65 -15.61
C GLU A 145 -1.60 -8.54 -16.34
N ARG A 146 -0.88 -7.80 -17.21
CA ARG A 146 -1.50 -6.80 -18.09
C ARG A 146 -2.19 -7.53 -19.23
N LYS A 147 -3.39 -7.09 -19.59
CA LYS A 147 -3.99 -7.49 -20.85
C LYS A 147 -3.19 -6.83 -21.98
N LEU A 148 -2.26 -7.58 -22.57
CA LEU A 148 -1.60 -7.16 -23.80
C LEU A 148 -2.67 -7.22 -24.90
N ASP A 149 -2.91 -6.10 -25.58
CA ASP A 149 -3.73 -6.11 -26.79
C ASP A 149 -3.02 -7.03 -27.81
N MET A 150 -3.63 -8.19 -28.08
CA MET A 150 -3.34 -9.03 -29.24
C MET A 150 -4.15 -8.55 -30.44
#